data_AF-R5EI97-F1
#
_entry.id   AF-R5EI97-F1
#
_cell.length_a   1.000
_cell.length_b   1.000
_cell.length_c   1.000
_cell.angle_alpha   90.00
_cell.angle_beta   90.00
_cell.angle_gamma   90.00
#
_symmetry.space_group_name_H-M   'P 1'
#
loop_
_entity.id
_entity.type
_entity.pdbx_description
1 polymer ?
#
loop_
_entity_poly.entity_id
_entity_poly.type
_entity_poly.pdbx_seq_one_letter_code
_entity_poly.pdbx_strand_id
1 'polypeptide(L)'
;MLRIDEDGFDDFDRQYLRSIIYDFAGGPVGIESLAASLGHDRDTLENVVEPYIIQQGFVQRSRTGRIATDKAYKKFGLKIEKENS
;
A
#
# COMPACT_ATOMS: atom_id res chain seq x y z
N MET A 1 -14.19 8.39 -15.26
CA MET A 1 -14.69 8.89 -13.97
C MET A 1 -13.94 8.10 -12.91
N LEU A 2 -13.02 8.73 -12.18
CA LEU A 2 -12.23 8.05 -11.14
C LEU A 2 -13.20 7.47 -10.12
N ARG A 3 -13.19 6.16 -9.92
CA ARG A 3 -14.05 5.50 -8.94
C ARG A 3 -13.42 5.67 -7.56
N ILE A 4 -13.80 6.75 -6.89
CA ILE A 4 -13.46 6.96 -5.48
C ILE A 4 -14.35 6.04 -4.66
N ASP A 5 -13.75 5.17 -3.83
CA ASP A 5 -14.52 4.32 -2.92
C ASP A 5 -14.91 5.06 -1.62
N GLU A 6 -15.66 4.40 -0.74
CA GLU A 6 -16.18 5.00 0.50
C GLU A 6 -15.06 5.48 1.44
N ASP A 7 -13.87 4.89 1.35
CA ASP A 7 -12.69 5.32 2.12
C ASP A 7 -11.89 6.40 1.38
N GLY A 8 -12.40 6.96 0.28
CA GLY A 8 -11.70 7.99 -0.49
C GLY A 8 -10.60 7.48 -1.41
N PHE A 9 -10.46 6.16 -1.60
CA PHE A 9 -9.40 5.61 -2.45
C PHE A 9 -9.78 5.67 -3.92
N ASP A 10 -8.87 6.15 -4.74
CA ASP A 10 -8.97 5.99 -6.18
C ASP A 10 -8.38 4.64 -6.64
N ASP A 11 -8.33 4.43 -7.96
CA ASP A 11 -7.78 3.20 -8.54
C ASP A 11 -6.30 3.02 -8.23
N PHE A 12 -5.55 4.11 -8.11
CA PHE A 12 -4.12 4.10 -7.89
C PHE A 12 -3.76 3.79 -6.44
N ASP A 13 -4.50 4.34 -5.47
CA ASP A 13 -4.34 3.99 -4.06
C ASP A 13 -4.55 2.49 -3.83
N ARG A 14 -5.57 1.91 -4.51
CA ARG A 14 -5.83 0.47 -4.47
C ARG A 14 -4.69 -0.33 -5.09
N GLN A 15 -4.17 0.11 -6.23
CA GLN A 15 -3.06 -0.57 -6.90
C GLN A 15 -1.79 -0.54 -6.04
N TYR A 16 -1.51 0.60 -5.40
CA TYR A 16 -0.39 0.75 -4.47
C TYR A 16 -0.47 -0.25 -3.32
N LEU A 17 -1.61 -0.31 -2.62
CA LEU A 17 -1.78 -1.27 -1.52
C LEU A 17 -1.74 -2.73 -1.99
N ARG A 18 -2.37 -3.03 -3.12
CA ARG A 18 -2.36 -4.38 -3.71
C ARG A 18 -0.96 -4.82 -4.05
N SER A 19 -0.11 -3.93 -4.57
CA SER A 19 1.27 -4.29 -4.89
C SER A 19 2.04 -4.66 -3.63
N ILE A 20 1.93 -3.88 -2.55
CA ILE A 20 2.55 -4.23 -1.26
C ILE A 20 2.05 -5.60 -0.76
N ILE A 21 0.73 -5.85 -0.80
CA ILE A 21 0.12 -7.06 -0.26
C ILE A 21 0.44 -8.30 -1.09
N TYR A 22 0.26 -8.24 -2.41
CA TYR A 22 0.31 -9.41 -3.29
C TYR A 22 1.69 -9.62 -3.92
N ASP A 23 2.34 -8.54 -4.38
CA ASP A 23 3.64 -8.66 -5.07
C ASP A 23 4.79 -8.76 -4.07
N PHE A 24 4.66 -8.10 -2.91
CA PHE A 24 5.69 -8.05 -1.88
C PHE A 24 5.29 -8.75 -0.57
N ALA A 25 4.23 -9.56 -0.60
CA ALA A 25 3.76 -10.37 0.53
C ALA A 25 3.53 -9.57 1.84
N GLY A 26 3.12 -8.30 1.73
CA GLY A 26 2.91 -7.39 2.86
C GLY A 26 4.09 -6.48 3.18
N GLY A 27 5.24 -6.65 2.53
CA GLY A 27 6.47 -5.89 2.76
C GLY A 27 7.41 -6.52 3.79
N PRO A 28 8.50 -5.82 4.19
CA PRO A 28 8.85 -4.45 3.82
C PRO A 28 9.33 -4.32 2.37
N VAL A 29 8.80 -3.33 1.63
CA VAL A 29 9.23 -3.00 0.26
C VAL A 29 9.82 -1.59 0.17
N GLY A 30 10.96 -1.46 -0.53
CA GLY A 30 11.58 -0.17 -0.82
C GLY A 30 10.79 0.62 -1.87
N ILE A 31 10.82 1.95 -1.79
CA ILE A 31 10.00 2.78 -2.71
C ILE A 31 10.43 2.65 -4.16
N GLU A 32 11.72 2.49 -4.43
CA GLU A 32 12.22 2.30 -5.79
C GLU A 32 11.66 1.01 -6.41
N SER A 33 11.58 -0.07 -5.62
CA SER A 33 11.00 -1.35 -6.07
C SER A 33 9.50 -1.25 -6.27
N LEU A 34 8.79 -0.53 -5.40
CA LEU A 34 7.36 -0.32 -5.51
C LEU A 34 7.01 0.57 -6.71
N ALA A 35 7.77 1.64 -6.92
CA ALA A 35 7.70 2.52 -8.09
C ALA A 35 7.91 1.75 -9.39
N ALA A 36 8.95 0.91 -9.46
CA ALA A 36 9.22 0.06 -10.61
C ALA A 36 8.09 -0.95 -10.88
N SER A 37 7.53 -1.58 -9.84
CA SER A 37 6.41 -2.52 -9.97
C SER A 37 5.15 -1.84 -10.52
N LEU A 38 4.90 -0.60 -10.09
CA LEU A 38 3.72 0.17 -10.49
C LEU A 38 3.92 0.92 -11.82
N GLY A 39 5.14 1.02 -12.33
CA GLY A 39 5.45 1.80 -13.55
C GLY A 39 5.31 3.31 -13.35
N HIS A 40 5.57 3.80 -12.14
CA HIS A 40 5.44 5.21 -11.77
C HIS A 40 6.71 5.75 -11.12
N ASP A 41 6.85 7.08 -11.09
CA ASP A 41 7.96 7.72 -10.41
C ASP A 41 7.81 7.68 -8.89
N ARG A 42 8.95 7.48 -8.21
CA ARG A 42 9.04 7.50 -6.74
C ARG A 42 8.37 8.71 -6.11
N ASP A 43 8.63 9.90 -6.65
CA ASP A 43 8.14 11.15 -6.08
C ASP A 43 6.60 11.26 -6.17
N THR A 44 5.97 10.62 -7.15
CA THR A 44 4.51 10.51 -7.23
C THR A 44 3.99 9.67 -6.07
N LEU A 45 4.63 8.53 -5.80
CA LEU A 45 4.22 7.68 -4.69
C LEU A 45 4.41 8.40 -3.34
N GLU A 46 5.57 8.99 -3.07
CA GLU A 46 5.87 9.60 -1.77
C GLU A 46 5.08 10.88 -1.47
N ASN A 47 4.85 11.72 -2.49
CA ASN A 47 4.27 13.05 -2.28
C ASN A 47 2.78 13.15 -2.62
N VAL A 48 2.24 12.21 -3.40
CA VAL A 48 0.83 12.22 -3.83
C VAL A 48 0.04 11.11 -3.15
N VAL A 49 0.55 9.87 -3.18
CA VAL A 49 -0.20 8.68 -2.72
C VAL A 49 -0.01 8.41 -1.23
N GLU A 50 1.24 8.27 -0.80
CA GLU A 50 1.61 7.87 0.56
C GLU A 50 1.02 8.76 1.66
N PRO A 51 0.93 10.10 1.54
CA PRO A 51 0.46 10.94 2.63
C PRO A 51 -0.92 10.51 3.14
N TYR A 52 -1.86 10.22 2.25
CA TYR A 52 -3.20 9.80 2.63
C TYR A 52 -3.21 8.38 3.21
N ILE A 53 -2.61 7.42 2.50
CA ILE A 53 -2.64 6.00 2.87
C ILE A 53 -1.94 5.76 4.22
N ILE A 54 -0.83 6.46 4.48
CA ILE A 54 -0.11 6.41 5.76
C ILE A 54 -0.91 7.10 6.86
N GLN A 55 -1.47 8.29 6.60
CA GLN A 55 -2.29 9.00 7.59
C GLN A 55 -3.51 8.18 8.01
N GLN A 56 -4.14 7.47 7.07
CA GLN A 56 -5.26 6.57 7.34
C GLN A 56 -4.83 5.23 7.97
N GLY A 57 -3.53 4.98 8.12
CA GLY A 57 -3.00 3.78 8.80
C GLY A 57 -3.08 2.50 7.99
N PHE A 58 -3.18 2.57 6.65
CA PHE A 58 -3.15 1.39 5.78
C PHE A 58 -1.71 0.91 5.53
N VAL A 59 -0.73 1.80 5.59
CA VAL A 59 0.69 1.49 5.40
C VAL A 59 1.51 2.06 6.53
N GLN A 60 2.45 1.26 7.03
CA GLN A 60 3.46 1.71 7.96
C GLN A 60 4.79 1.89 7.23
N ARG A 61 5.42 3.06 7.40
CA ARG A 61 6.79 3.31 6.95
C ARG A 61 7.77 2.80 8.01
N SER A 62 8.74 2.01 7.61
CA SER A 62 9.85 1.53 8.43
C SER A 62 11.19 2.01 7.85
N ARG A 63 12.30 1.73 8.54
CA ARG A 63 13.65 2.03 8.03
C ARG A 63 14.00 1.23 6.77
N THR A 64 13.36 0.09 6.56
CA THR A 64 13.66 -0.85 5.47
C THR A 64 12.62 -0.84 4.36
N GLY A 65 11.47 -0.19 4.55
CA GLY A 65 10.45 -0.10 3.50
C GLY A 65 9.06 0.24 4.00
N ARG A 66 8.06 -0.08 3.17
CA ARG A 66 6.64 0.06 3.43
C ARG A 66 6.05 -1.30 3.75
N ILE A 67 5.21 -1.35 4.78
CA ILE A 67 4.56 -2.56 5.27
C ILE A 67 3.05 -2.34 5.26
N ALA A 68 2.29 -3.25 4.67
CA ALA A 68 0.84 -3.20 4.70
C ALA A 68 0.34 -3.57 6.11
N THR A 69 -0.56 -2.78 6.67
CA THR A 69 -1.12 -3.04 8.00
C THR A 69 -2.32 -3.98 7.94
N ASP A 70 -2.75 -4.53 9.07
CA ASP A 70 -4.02 -5.25 9.22
C ASP A 70 -5.22 -4.51 8.61
N LYS A 71 -5.20 -3.16 8.62
CA LYS A 71 -6.27 -2.35 8.02
C LYS A 71 -6.29 -2.48 6.49
N ALA A 72 -5.13 -2.53 5.83
CA ALA A 72 -5.04 -2.70 4.38
C ALA A 72 -5.56 -4.06 3.93
N TYR A 73 -5.21 -5.13 4.63
CA TYR A 73 -5.75 -6.46 4.33
C TYR A 73 -7.27 -6.50 4.47
N LYS A 74 -7.82 -5.93 5.56
CA LYS A 74 -9.27 -5.85 5.78
C LYS A 74 -9.99 -5.08 4.68
N LYS A 75 -9.41 -4.01 4.14
CA LYS A 75 -9.99 -3.24 3.01
C LYS A 75 -10.24 -4.13 1.79
N PHE A 76 -9.39 -5.12 1.55
CA PHE A 76 -9.55 -6.07 0.45
C PHE A 76 -10.25 -7.37 0.84
N GLY A 77 -10.86 -7.44 2.02
CA GLY A 77 -11.54 -8.63 2.52
C GLY A 77 -10.58 -9.80 2.84
N LEU A 78 -9.29 -9.51 3.01
CA LEU A 78 -8.26 -10.52 3.29
C LEU A 78 -8.10 -10.72 4.79
N LYS A 79 -7.81 -11.96 5.18
CA LYS A 79 -7.33 -12.28 6.53
C LYS A 79 -5.81 -12.32 6.49
N ILE A 80 -5.16 -11.65 7.44
CA ILE A 80 -3.73 -11.90 7.67
C ILE A 80 -3.64 -13.26 8.35
N GLU A 81 -3.02 -14.21 7.68
CA GLU A 81 -2.48 -15.39 8.33
C GLU A 81 -1.26 -14.92 9.12
N LYS A 82 -1.47 -14.48 10.36
CA LYS A 82 -0.35 -14.27 11.29
C LYS A 82 0.17 -15.66 11.56
N GLU A 83 1.26 -16.02 10.89
CA GLU A 83 1.99 -17.24 11.17
C GLU A 83 2.44 -17.14 12.64
N ASN A 84 1.76 -17.89 13.50
CA ASN A 84 2.01 -17.91 14.94
C ASN A 84 3.45 -18.40 15.15
N SER A 85 4.37 -17.48 15.44
CA SER A 85 5.68 -17.80 16.01
C SER A 85 5.60 -17.84 17.53
#